data_AF-A0A947PFA4-F1
#
_entry.id   AF-A0A947PFA4-F1
#
_cell.length_a   1.000
_cell.length_b   1.000
_cell.length_c   1.000
_cell.angle_alpha   90.00
_cell.angle_beta   90.00
_cell.angle_gamma   90.00
#
_symmetry.space_group_name_H-M   'P 1'
#
loop_
_entity.id
_entity.type
_entity.pdbx_description
1 polymer ?
#
loop_
_entity_poly.entity_id
_entity_poly.type
_entity_poly.pdbx_seq_one_letter_code
_entity_poly.pdbx_strand_id
1 'polypeptide(L)'
;MSSSPKPLKAAFLVPAAITGAIAIYLALGQFDTFMFFGFPILAGIAGALILRRLDPKRTTADHVTDAMRIYFGLHLIWSSSRYWLTDMQPVVPHPIGGPFIQSLLDMGLFPGIKAMEGVVGIILLTNRFVPLMLVLQVPTSFTIFYLNTFITGAPRQLITGPLEIGVNCALLLAYFRYYQPFLTARAYAAPPRFMGESAIDARDATS
;
A
#
# COMPACT_ATOMS: atom_id res chain seq x y z
N MET A 1 -26.65 14.10 22.23
CA MET A 1 -27.17 12.77 21.82
C MET A 1 -26.02 11.96 21.24
N SER A 2 -25.52 10.98 21.99
CA SER A 2 -24.51 10.02 21.52
C SER A 2 -25.19 9.04 20.57
N SER A 3 -25.05 9.21 19.25
CA SER A 3 -25.50 8.21 18.31
C SER A 3 -24.64 6.95 18.47
N SER A 4 -25.24 5.86 18.92
CA SER A 4 -24.56 4.57 19.00
C SER A 4 -23.92 4.23 17.65
N PRO A 5 -22.64 3.79 17.61
CA PRO A 5 -21.96 3.48 16.35
C PRO A 5 -22.74 2.41 15.59
N LYS A 6 -23.06 2.68 14.32
CA LYS A 6 -23.81 1.74 13.46
C LYS A 6 -23.13 0.37 13.46
N PRO A 7 -23.87 -0.75 13.56
CA PRO A 7 -23.29 -2.09 13.61
C PRO A 7 -22.45 -2.39 12.35
N LEU A 8 -21.37 -3.16 12.51
CA LEU A 8 -20.56 -3.60 11.37
C LEU A 8 -21.42 -4.48 10.47
N LYS A 9 -21.36 -4.23 9.17
CA LYS A 9 -22.01 -5.07 8.18
C LYS A 9 -21.24 -6.38 8.01
N ALA A 10 -21.95 -7.46 7.66
CA ALA A 10 -21.35 -8.75 7.32
C ALA A 10 -20.26 -8.64 6.23
N ALA A 11 -20.40 -7.67 5.33
CA ALA A 11 -19.43 -7.34 4.29
C ALA A 11 -18.02 -6.96 4.79
N PHE A 12 -17.87 -6.60 6.07
CA PHE A 12 -16.56 -6.38 6.70
C PHE A 12 -16.15 -7.55 7.60
N LEU A 13 -17.09 -8.06 8.41
CA LEU A 13 -16.83 -9.09 9.41
C LEU A 13 -16.39 -10.41 8.79
N VAL A 14 -17.04 -10.85 7.72
CA VAL A 14 -16.75 -12.14 7.07
C VAL A 14 -15.36 -12.12 6.41
N PRO A 15 -15.00 -11.11 5.58
CA PRO A 15 -13.65 -11.02 5.06
C PRO A 15 -12.60 -10.91 6.16
N ALA A 16 -12.80 -10.05 7.17
CA ALA A 16 -11.83 -9.88 8.25
C ALA A 16 -11.59 -11.18 9.04
N ALA A 17 -12.64 -11.97 9.30
CA ALA A 17 -12.50 -13.26 9.98
C ALA A 17 -11.73 -14.28 9.12
N ILE A 18 -12.01 -14.35 7.82
CA ILE A 18 -11.29 -15.24 6.89
C ILE A 18 -9.82 -14.84 6.79
N THR A 19 -9.53 -13.54 6.58
CA THR A 19 -8.16 -13.03 6.48
C THR A 19 -7.41 -13.21 7.80
N GLY A 20 -8.06 -13.03 8.94
CA GLY A 20 -7.50 -13.32 10.27
C GLY A 20 -7.18 -14.80 10.47
N ALA A 21 -8.05 -15.72 10.05
CA ALA A 21 -7.80 -17.15 10.11
C ALA A 21 -6.62 -17.58 9.22
N ILE A 22 -6.52 -17.02 8.01
CA ILE A 22 -5.38 -17.23 7.11
C ILE A 22 -4.08 -16.70 7.74
N ALA A 23 -4.11 -15.53 8.36
CA ALA A 23 -2.96 -14.97 9.08
C ALA A 23 -2.47 -15.87 10.22
N ILE A 24 -3.41 -16.44 11.00
CA ILE A 24 -3.10 -17.39 12.08
C ILE A 24 -2.54 -18.70 11.51
N TYR A 25 -3.11 -19.22 10.42
CA TYR A 25 -2.59 -20.42 9.75
C TYR A 25 -1.14 -20.21 9.26
N LEU A 26 -0.83 -19.05 8.67
CA LEU A 26 0.53 -18.70 8.25
C LEU A 26 1.50 -18.54 9.45
N ALA A 27 0.99 -18.12 10.61
CA ALA A 27 1.76 -18.04 11.87
C ALA A 27 2.32 -19.38 12.33
N LEU A 28 1.64 -20.48 12.00
CA LEU A 28 2.02 -21.83 12.40
C LEU A 28 3.05 -22.48 11.46
N GLY A 29 3.31 -21.88 10.29
CA GLY A 29 4.18 -22.47 9.25
C GLY A 29 5.60 -21.91 9.20
N GLN A 30 5.78 -20.57 9.20
CA GLN A 30 7.09 -19.90 9.14
C GLN A 30 7.01 -18.46 9.69
N PHE A 31 7.81 -18.12 10.71
CA PHE A 31 7.82 -16.81 11.38
C PHE A 31 7.95 -15.63 10.39
N ASP A 32 8.85 -15.75 9.42
CA ASP A 32 9.07 -14.73 8.39
C ASP A 32 7.82 -14.44 7.57
N THR A 33 7.10 -15.47 7.14
CA THR A 33 5.87 -15.34 6.36
C THR A 33 4.75 -14.72 7.20
N PHE A 34 4.71 -15.04 8.49
CA PHE A 34 3.80 -14.38 9.43
C PHE A 34 4.10 -12.90 9.61
N MET A 35 5.35 -12.52 9.84
CA MET A 35 5.70 -11.10 9.98
C MET A 35 5.47 -10.31 8.69
N PHE A 36 5.62 -10.97 7.53
CA PHE A 36 5.42 -10.33 6.21
C PHE A 36 3.93 -10.18 5.83
N PHE A 37 3.06 -11.09 6.29
CA PHE A 37 1.64 -11.11 5.91
C PHE A 37 0.70 -11.10 7.11
N GLY A 38 0.84 -12.06 8.01
CA GLY A 38 -0.08 -12.26 9.12
C GLY A 38 -0.13 -11.11 10.12
N PHE A 39 1.02 -10.64 10.61
CA PHE A 39 1.07 -9.53 11.56
C PHE A 39 0.47 -8.23 10.98
N PRO A 40 0.86 -7.77 9.77
CA PRO A 40 0.23 -6.61 9.14
C PRO A 40 -1.29 -6.75 8.97
N ILE A 41 -1.80 -7.94 8.65
CA ILE A 41 -3.24 -8.20 8.51
C ILE A 41 -3.94 -7.98 9.86
N LEU A 42 -3.45 -8.64 10.91
CA LEU A 42 -4.03 -8.55 12.24
C LEU A 42 -3.96 -7.13 12.78
N ALA A 43 -2.83 -6.45 12.60
CA ALA A 43 -2.65 -5.05 12.97
C ALA A 43 -3.58 -4.12 12.19
N GLY A 44 -3.81 -4.38 10.90
CA GLY A 44 -4.76 -3.62 10.08
C GLY A 44 -6.20 -3.76 10.58
N ILE A 45 -6.64 -4.99 10.87
CA ILE A 45 -7.98 -5.25 11.42
C ILE A 45 -8.12 -4.57 12.79
N ALA A 46 -7.16 -4.77 13.70
CA ALA A 46 -7.19 -4.17 15.03
C ALA A 46 -7.18 -2.63 14.97
N GLY A 47 -6.31 -2.05 14.14
CA GLY A 47 -6.21 -0.60 13.95
C GLY A 47 -7.50 0.00 13.41
N ALA A 48 -8.13 -0.63 12.41
CA ALA A 48 -9.43 -0.18 11.89
C ALA A 48 -10.53 -0.22 12.96
N LEU A 49 -10.55 -1.26 13.81
CA LEU A 49 -11.50 -1.36 14.92
C LEU A 49 -11.25 -0.30 16.02
N ILE A 50 -9.99 0.02 16.30
CA ILE A 50 -9.63 1.10 17.25
C ILE A 50 -10.06 2.46 16.68
N LEU A 51 -9.71 2.76 15.43
CA LEU A 51 -10.08 4.02 14.76
C LEU A 51 -11.60 4.20 14.71
N ARG A 52 -12.37 3.12 14.54
CA ARG A 52 -13.83 3.14 14.62
C ARG A 52 -14.35 3.58 15.99
N ARG A 53 -13.68 3.17 17.08
CA ARG A 53 -14.07 3.59 18.44
C ARG A 53 -13.75 5.06 18.68
N LEU A 54 -12.66 5.56 18.09
CA LEU A 54 -12.23 6.94 18.23
C LEU A 54 -13.09 7.91 17.40
N ASP A 55 -13.55 7.49 16.21
CA ASP A 55 -14.40 8.30 15.34
C ASP A 55 -15.59 7.48 14.79
N PRO A 56 -16.75 7.51 15.49
CA PRO A 56 -17.93 6.73 15.11
C PRO A 56 -18.66 7.28 13.88
N LYS A 57 -18.24 8.42 13.30
CA LYS A 57 -18.81 8.95 12.06
C LYS A 57 -18.27 8.24 10.81
N ARG A 58 -17.17 7.49 10.95
CA ARG A 58 -16.54 6.73 9.86
C ARG A 58 -17.44 5.63 9.32
N THR A 59 -17.37 5.44 8.01
CA THR A 59 -18.14 4.45 7.26
C THR A 59 -17.41 3.10 7.23
N THR A 60 -18.12 2.04 6.81
CA THR A 60 -17.48 0.74 6.55
C THR A 60 -16.37 0.84 5.51
N ALA A 61 -16.51 1.70 4.50
CA ALA A 61 -15.49 1.91 3.48
C ALA A 61 -14.21 2.48 4.11
N ASP A 62 -14.32 3.48 4.97
CA ASP A 62 -13.18 4.06 5.69
C ASP A 62 -12.43 3.01 6.50
N HIS A 63 -13.15 2.08 7.16
CA HIS A 63 -12.54 1.00 7.93
C HIS A 63 -11.82 -0.04 7.06
N VAL A 64 -12.38 -0.39 5.91
CA VAL A 64 -11.70 -1.27 4.94
C VAL A 64 -10.42 -0.60 4.45
N THR A 65 -10.51 0.67 4.05
CA THR A 65 -9.37 1.45 3.58
C THR A 65 -8.31 1.60 4.67
N ASP A 66 -8.69 1.87 5.92
CA ASP A 66 -7.77 1.94 7.05
C ASP A 66 -7.06 0.60 7.29
N ALA A 67 -7.79 -0.51 7.28
CA ALA A 67 -7.22 -1.85 7.47
C ALA A 67 -6.20 -2.17 6.37
N MET A 68 -6.55 -1.90 5.10
CA MET A 68 -5.67 -2.08 3.95
C MET A 68 -4.44 -1.17 4.00
N ARG A 69 -4.62 0.10 4.39
CA ARG A 69 -3.53 1.08 4.52
C ARG A 69 -2.55 0.66 5.61
N ILE A 70 -3.05 0.22 6.77
CA ILE A 70 -2.21 -0.23 7.88
C ILE A 70 -1.49 -1.53 7.51
N TYR A 71 -2.19 -2.48 6.90
CA TYR A 71 -1.60 -3.69 6.34
C TYR A 71 -0.44 -3.36 5.39
N PHE A 72 -0.70 -2.52 4.38
CA PHE A 72 0.28 -2.21 3.35
C PHE A 72 1.45 -1.41 3.92
N GLY A 73 1.19 -0.46 4.82
CA GLY A 73 2.24 0.31 5.48
C GLY A 73 3.17 -0.54 6.33
N LEU A 74 2.62 -1.45 7.15
CA LEU A 74 3.42 -2.37 7.96
C LEU A 74 4.18 -3.39 7.10
N HIS A 75 3.56 -3.88 6.03
CA HIS A 75 4.20 -4.77 5.07
C HIS A 75 5.45 -4.15 4.44
N LEU A 76 5.36 -2.88 4.00
CA LEU A 76 6.49 -2.16 3.42
C LEU A 76 7.58 -1.83 4.45
N ILE A 77 7.19 -1.46 5.68
CA ILE A 77 8.14 -1.27 6.79
C ILE A 77 8.87 -2.57 7.11
N TRP A 78 8.18 -3.70 7.14
CA TRP A 78 8.81 -4.99 7.40
C TRP A 78 9.76 -5.38 6.26
N SER A 79 9.34 -5.20 5.00
CA SER A 79 10.21 -5.40 3.82
C SER A 79 11.48 -4.54 3.89
N SER A 80 11.35 -3.26 4.21
CA SER A 80 12.46 -2.31 4.33
C SER A 80 13.37 -2.63 5.51
N SER A 81 12.80 -2.79 6.72
CA SER A 81 13.57 -3.08 7.94
C SER A 81 14.33 -4.40 7.84
N ARG A 82 13.75 -5.44 7.21
CA ARG A 82 14.46 -6.68 6.95
C ARG A 82 15.74 -6.45 6.15
N TYR A 83 15.68 -5.66 5.08
CA TYR A 83 16.86 -5.33 4.28
C TYR A 83 17.95 -4.65 5.13
N TRP A 84 17.59 -3.62 5.89
CA TRP A 84 18.57 -2.83 6.66
C TRP A 84 19.09 -3.50 7.94
N LEU A 85 18.31 -4.37 8.57
CA LEU A 85 18.65 -4.95 9.88
C LEU A 85 19.26 -6.35 9.80
N THR A 86 18.98 -7.08 8.72
CA THR A 86 19.43 -8.48 8.59
C THR A 86 20.34 -8.73 7.40
N ASP A 87 20.61 -7.71 6.57
CA ASP A 87 21.51 -7.76 5.39
C ASP A 87 21.16 -8.86 4.36
N MET A 88 20.00 -9.50 4.52
CA MET A 88 19.56 -10.60 3.66
C MET A 88 18.53 -10.10 2.67
N GLN A 89 19.02 -9.65 1.51
CA GLN A 89 18.26 -9.83 0.28
C GLN A 89 17.98 -11.34 0.15
N PRO A 90 16.71 -11.78 0.01
CA PRO A 90 16.44 -13.15 -0.36
C PRO A 90 17.12 -13.39 -1.71
N VAL A 91 18.11 -14.28 -1.75
CA VAL A 91 18.72 -14.71 -3.01
C VAL A 91 17.58 -15.26 -3.86
N VAL A 92 17.35 -14.66 -5.02
CA VAL A 92 16.34 -15.13 -5.97
C VAL A 92 17.04 -16.19 -6.83
N PRO A 93 16.79 -17.50 -6.60
CA PRO A 93 17.48 -18.58 -7.32
C PRO A 93 16.86 -18.74 -8.71
N HIS A 94 16.92 -17.69 -9.52
CA HIS A 94 16.38 -17.64 -10.87
C HIS A 94 17.43 -17.06 -11.83
N PRO A 95 17.67 -17.66 -13.00
CA PRO A 95 18.73 -17.26 -13.93
C PRO A 95 18.57 -15.83 -14.46
N ILE A 96 17.38 -15.25 -14.37
CA ILE A 96 17.10 -13.86 -14.79
C ILE A 96 16.81 -12.97 -13.57
N GLY A 97 16.07 -13.49 -12.60
CA GLY A 97 15.58 -12.70 -11.46
C GLY A 97 16.70 -12.36 -10.48
N GLY A 98 17.60 -13.31 -10.21
CA GLY A 98 18.78 -13.10 -9.37
C GLY A 98 19.71 -12.04 -9.95
N PRO A 99 20.18 -12.17 -11.21
CA PRO A 99 21.06 -11.17 -11.82
C PRO A 99 20.43 -9.78 -11.94
N PHE A 100 19.12 -9.68 -12.22
CA PHE A 100 18.44 -8.38 -12.25
C PHE A 100 18.53 -7.67 -10.88
N ILE A 101 18.20 -8.40 -9.81
CA ILE A 101 18.28 -7.89 -8.44
C ILE A 101 19.72 -7.52 -8.05
N GLN A 102 20.70 -8.36 -8.42
CA GLN A 102 22.11 -8.07 -8.17
C GLN A 102 22.56 -6.78 -8.86
N SER A 103 22.19 -6.59 -10.14
CA SER A 103 22.47 -5.35 -10.85
C SER A 103 21.86 -4.12 -10.15
N LEU A 104 20.66 -4.23 -9.58
CA LEU A 104 20.05 -3.14 -8.81
C LEU A 104 20.84 -2.82 -7.53
N LEU A 105 21.39 -3.84 -6.86
CA LEU A 105 22.26 -3.66 -5.70
C LEU A 105 23.57 -2.97 -6.12
N ASP A 106 24.21 -3.45 -7.19
CA ASP A 106 25.50 -2.93 -7.67
C ASP A 106 25.40 -1.47 -8.11
N MET A 107 24.24 -1.07 -8.65
CA MET A 107 23.94 0.34 -9.00
C MET A 107 23.55 1.20 -7.79
N GLY A 108 23.35 0.63 -6.61
CA GLY A 108 22.83 1.32 -5.43
C GLY A 108 21.33 1.65 -5.50
N LEU A 109 20.62 1.21 -6.54
CA LEU A 109 19.20 1.49 -6.73
C LEU A 109 18.33 0.67 -5.78
N PHE A 110 18.72 -0.58 -5.48
CA PHE A 110 17.99 -1.44 -4.56
C PHE A 110 17.90 -0.87 -3.12
N PRO A 111 18.99 -0.39 -2.50
CA PRO A 111 18.88 0.33 -1.22
C PRO A 111 17.94 1.54 -1.30
N GLY A 112 17.97 2.30 -2.39
CA GLY A 112 17.06 3.42 -2.62
C GLY A 112 15.59 3.00 -2.66
N ILE A 113 15.27 1.90 -3.34
CA ILE A 113 13.93 1.31 -3.36
C ILE A 113 13.49 0.91 -1.94
N LYS A 114 14.37 0.26 -1.17
CA LYS A 114 14.04 -0.15 0.21
C LYS A 114 13.88 1.03 1.16
N ALA A 115 14.65 2.10 0.99
CA ALA A 115 14.44 3.35 1.73
C ALA A 115 13.07 3.96 1.39
N MET A 116 12.72 4.01 0.10
CA MET A 116 11.42 4.51 -0.36
C MET A 116 10.24 3.67 0.18
N GLU A 117 10.32 2.34 0.16
CA GLU A 117 9.30 1.46 0.77
C GLU A 117 9.12 1.78 2.26
N GLY A 118 10.21 2.00 3.00
CA GLY A 118 10.17 2.37 4.41
C GLY A 118 9.48 3.72 4.64
N VAL A 119 9.84 4.74 3.86
CA VAL A 119 9.22 6.08 3.92
C VAL A 119 7.73 6.03 3.57
N VAL A 120 7.38 5.37 2.46
CA VAL A 120 5.99 5.14 2.05
C VAL A 120 5.24 4.44 3.17
N GLY A 121 5.79 3.37 3.74
CA GLY A 121 5.15 2.62 4.81
C GLY A 121 4.84 3.48 6.04
N ILE A 122 5.81 4.28 6.50
CA ILE A 122 5.63 5.20 7.64
C ILE A 122 4.55 6.25 7.35
N ILE A 123 4.60 6.86 6.17
CA ILE A 123 3.65 7.89 5.76
C ILE A 123 2.23 7.31 5.63
N LEU A 124 2.12 6.09 5.07
CA LEU A 124 0.86 5.35 5.03
C LEU A 124 0.33 5.11 6.45
N LEU A 125 1.14 4.70 7.42
CA LEU A 125 0.67 4.48 8.81
C LEU A 125 0.22 5.76 9.50
N THR A 126 0.95 6.86 9.30
CA THR A 126 0.60 8.18 9.86
C THR A 126 -0.57 8.86 9.14
N ASN A 127 -1.13 8.23 8.10
CA ASN A 127 -2.26 8.73 7.32
C ASN A 127 -2.00 10.12 6.70
N ARG A 128 -0.75 10.43 6.34
CA ARG A 128 -0.40 11.69 5.67
C ARG A 128 -0.10 11.44 4.21
N PHE A 129 -0.43 12.36 3.31
CA PHE A 129 -0.09 12.28 1.88
C PHE A 129 -0.35 10.90 1.24
N VAL A 130 -1.33 10.14 1.73
CA VAL A 130 -1.56 8.74 1.33
C VAL A 130 -1.71 8.61 -0.18
N PRO A 131 -2.49 9.49 -0.87
CA PRO A 131 -2.63 9.35 -2.31
C PRO A 131 -1.31 9.48 -3.08
N LEU A 132 -0.45 10.41 -2.66
CA LEU A 132 0.86 10.61 -3.27
C LEU A 132 1.76 9.38 -3.07
N MET A 133 1.80 8.83 -1.86
CA MET A 133 2.64 7.68 -1.54
C MET A 133 2.22 6.42 -2.30
N LEU A 134 0.92 6.21 -2.50
CA LEU A 134 0.43 5.07 -3.29
C LEU A 134 0.91 5.14 -4.75
N VAL A 135 0.87 6.34 -5.35
CA VAL A 135 1.38 6.57 -6.72
C VAL A 135 2.89 6.30 -6.78
N LEU A 136 3.67 6.81 -5.81
CA LEU A 136 5.11 6.56 -5.75
C LEU A 136 5.46 5.08 -5.57
N GLN A 137 4.57 4.29 -4.94
CA GLN A 137 4.78 2.86 -4.73
C GLN A 137 4.44 2.01 -5.96
N VAL A 138 3.70 2.54 -6.95
CA VAL A 138 3.27 1.77 -8.15
C VAL A 138 4.43 1.13 -8.91
N PRO A 139 5.53 1.84 -9.25
CA PRO A 139 6.62 1.24 -10.02
C PRO A 139 7.22 0.03 -9.29
N THR A 140 7.48 0.16 -7.98
CA THR A 140 8.01 -0.93 -7.16
C THR A 140 7.05 -2.11 -7.08
N SER A 141 5.77 -1.87 -6.77
CA SER A 141 4.76 -2.94 -6.69
C SER A 141 4.58 -3.64 -8.03
N PHE A 142 4.64 -2.92 -9.16
CA PHE A 142 4.56 -3.52 -10.49
C PHE A 142 5.78 -4.38 -10.80
N THR A 143 6.99 -3.89 -10.52
CA THR A 143 8.22 -4.68 -10.70
C THR A 143 8.20 -5.95 -9.87
N ILE A 144 7.77 -5.87 -8.61
CA ILE A 144 7.65 -7.04 -7.73
C ILE A 144 6.61 -8.02 -8.28
N PHE A 145 5.43 -7.53 -8.68
CA PHE A 145 4.40 -8.36 -9.32
C PHE A 145 4.96 -9.09 -10.55
N TYR A 146 5.65 -8.37 -11.44
CA TYR A 146 6.16 -8.95 -12.68
C TYR A 146 7.24 -10.01 -12.41
N LEU A 147 8.23 -9.69 -11.58
CA LEU A 147 9.32 -10.62 -11.24
C LEU A 147 8.81 -11.86 -10.50
N ASN A 148 7.86 -11.70 -9.59
CA ASN A 148 7.34 -12.81 -8.81
C ASN A 148 6.38 -13.69 -9.60
N THR A 149 5.56 -13.09 -10.47
CA THR A 149 4.51 -13.81 -11.20
C THR A 149 5.00 -14.43 -12.49
N PHE A 150 5.69 -13.66 -13.33
CA PHE A 150 6.04 -14.07 -14.68
C PHE A 150 7.48 -14.58 -14.81
N ILE A 151 8.40 -14.09 -13.98
CA ILE A 151 9.81 -14.49 -14.07
C ILE A 151 10.11 -15.65 -13.15
N THR A 152 9.87 -15.51 -11.84
CA THR A 152 10.31 -16.53 -10.87
C THR A 152 9.29 -17.65 -10.68
N GLY A 153 8.00 -17.31 -10.56
CA GLY A 153 6.92 -18.30 -10.51
C GLY A 153 6.93 -19.25 -9.29
N ALA A 154 7.75 -19.00 -8.26
CA ALA A 154 7.76 -19.86 -7.08
C ALA A 154 6.46 -19.70 -6.26
N PRO A 155 5.94 -20.76 -5.60
CA PRO A 155 4.64 -20.72 -4.94
C PRO A 155 4.44 -19.55 -3.96
N ARG A 156 5.45 -19.24 -3.15
CA ARG A 156 5.43 -18.08 -2.25
C ARG A 156 5.36 -16.77 -3.03
N GLN A 157 6.16 -16.64 -4.09
CA GLN A 157 6.24 -15.43 -4.90
C GLN A 157 4.93 -15.16 -5.66
N LEU A 158 4.29 -16.22 -6.17
CA LEU A 158 2.97 -16.15 -6.81
C LEU A 158 1.86 -15.60 -5.90
N ILE A 159 2.04 -15.66 -4.58
CA ILE A 159 1.12 -15.02 -3.63
C ILE A 159 1.56 -13.56 -3.39
N THR A 160 2.86 -13.36 -3.11
CA THR A 160 3.38 -12.05 -2.71
C THR A 160 3.22 -10.96 -3.79
N GLY A 161 3.54 -11.28 -5.05
CA GLY A 161 3.53 -10.29 -6.14
C GLY A 161 2.13 -9.76 -6.47
N PRO A 162 1.16 -10.64 -6.77
CA PRO A 162 -0.22 -10.23 -7.04
C PRO A 162 -0.88 -9.53 -5.86
N LEU A 163 -0.57 -9.94 -4.63
CA LEU A 163 -1.12 -9.30 -3.44
C LEU A 163 -0.58 -7.88 -3.27
N GLU A 164 0.72 -7.66 -3.49
CA GLU A 164 1.34 -6.35 -3.37
C GLU A 164 0.76 -5.33 -4.35
N ILE A 165 0.73 -5.66 -5.64
CA ILE A 165 0.10 -4.77 -6.64
C ILE A 165 -1.41 -4.67 -6.43
N GLY A 166 -2.07 -5.76 -6.02
CA GLY A 166 -3.51 -5.80 -5.79
C GLY A 166 -3.95 -4.86 -4.67
N VAL A 167 -3.24 -4.88 -3.54
CA VAL A 167 -3.52 -3.97 -2.41
C VAL A 167 -3.21 -2.52 -2.78
N ASN A 168 -2.10 -2.26 -3.48
CA ASN A 168 -1.77 -0.92 -3.95
C ASN A 168 -2.87 -0.36 -4.88
N CYS A 169 -3.28 -1.14 -5.89
CA CYS A 169 -4.38 -0.77 -6.80
C CYS A 169 -5.71 -0.58 -6.08
N ALA A 170 -6.06 -1.46 -5.14
CA ALA A 170 -7.29 -1.33 -4.38
C ALA A 170 -7.29 -0.09 -3.47
N LEU A 171 -6.15 0.28 -2.90
CA LEU A 171 -6.00 1.54 -2.18
C LEU A 171 -6.07 2.75 -3.13
N LEU A 172 -5.44 2.70 -4.31
CA LEU A 172 -5.61 3.74 -5.34
C LEU A 172 -7.09 3.93 -5.70
N LEU A 173 -7.85 2.84 -5.85
CA LEU A 173 -9.29 2.91 -6.08
C LEU A 173 -10.06 3.47 -4.87
N ALA A 174 -9.68 3.12 -3.64
CA ALA A 174 -10.30 3.66 -2.44
C ALA A 174 -10.13 5.20 -2.35
N TYR A 175 -9.00 5.72 -2.82
CA TYR A 175 -8.72 7.16 -2.89
C TYR A 175 -9.04 7.78 -4.28
N PHE A 176 -9.79 7.10 -5.15
CA PHE A 176 -10.01 7.50 -6.54
C PHE A 176 -10.46 8.95 -6.74
N ARG A 177 -11.32 9.45 -5.82
CA ARG A 177 -11.82 10.83 -5.85
C ARG A 177 -10.71 11.89 -5.80
N TYR A 178 -9.58 11.58 -5.17
CA TYR A 178 -8.42 12.48 -5.11
C TYR A 178 -7.61 12.47 -6.42
N TYR A 179 -7.72 11.43 -7.24
CA TYR A 179 -6.99 11.32 -8.50
C TYR A 179 -7.76 11.84 -9.71
N GLN A 180 -9.07 12.08 -9.60
CA GLN A 180 -9.89 12.54 -10.73
C GLN A 180 -9.30 13.75 -11.48
N PRO A 181 -8.72 14.78 -10.83
CA PRO A 181 -8.13 15.90 -11.54
C PRO A 181 -6.98 15.50 -12.49
N PHE A 182 -6.22 14.44 -12.16
CA PHE A 182 -5.11 13.94 -12.97
C PHE A 182 -5.57 13.23 -14.25
N LEU A 183 -6.83 12.79 -14.31
CA LEU A 183 -7.39 12.06 -15.45
C LEU A 183 -8.07 13.00 -16.47
N THR A 184 -7.85 14.31 -16.35
CA THR A 184 -8.39 15.31 -17.28
C THR A 184 -7.66 15.21 -18.61
N ALA A 185 -8.35 14.76 -19.66
CA ALA A 185 -7.76 14.54 -20.99
C ALA A 185 -7.12 15.79 -21.63
N ARG A 186 -7.61 16.99 -21.27
CA ARG A 186 -7.06 18.28 -21.71
C ARG A 186 -6.94 19.21 -20.50
N ALA A 187 -5.81 19.12 -19.80
CA ALA A 187 -5.49 20.03 -18.72
C ALA A 187 -4.94 21.36 -19.28
N TYR A 188 -5.41 22.48 -18.75
CA TYR A 188 -4.79 23.79 -18.97
C TYR A 188 -3.67 23.98 -17.96
N ALA A 189 -2.55 24.57 -18.38
CA ALA A 189 -1.48 24.93 -17.47
C ALA A 189 -2.00 25.95 -16.45
N ALA A 190 -1.94 25.60 -15.17
CA ALA A 190 -2.31 26.46 -14.05
C ALA A 190 -1.15 26.50 -13.05
N PRO A 191 -0.09 27.29 -13.35
CA PRO A 191 1.04 27.40 -12.46
C PRO A 191 0.61 28.05 -11.13
N PRO A 192 1.44 27.99 -10.08
CA PRO A 192 1.21 28.77 -8.87
C PRO A 192 1.00 30.25 -9.22
N ARG A 193 0.01 30.91 -8.59
CA ARG A 193 -0.41 32.29 -8.94
C ARG A 193 0.73 33.31 -9.00
N PHE A 194 1.81 33.09 -8.24
CA PHE A 194 2.98 33.98 -8.26
C PHE A 194 3.82 33.87 -9.54
N MET A 195 3.64 32.82 -10.36
CA MET A 195 4.32 32.65 -11.66
C MET A 195 3.50 33.19 -12.83
N GLY A 196 2.20 33.44 -12.65
CA GLY A 196 1.31 33.97 -13.68
C GLY A 196 -0.14 33.52 -13.50
N GLU A 197 -1.06 34.28 -14.09
CA GLU A 197 -2.48 33.93 -14.14
C GLU A 197 -2.73 32.82 -15.17
N SER A 198 -3.68 31.94 -14.85
CA SER A 198 -4.03 30.82 -15.72
C SER A 198 -5.42 30.99 -16.35
N ALA A 199 -5.67 30.25 -17.44
CA ALA A 199 -7.00 30.18 -18.05
C ALA A 199 -8.08 29.63 -17.09
N ILE A 200 -7.69 29.00 -15.98
CA ILE A 200 -8.61 28.55 -14.93
C ILE A 200 -9.08 29.75 -14.09
N ASP A 201 -8.17 30.65 -13.71
CA ASP A 201 -8.50 31.86 -12.95
C ASP A 201 -9.45 32.78 -13.74
N ALA A 202 -9.31 32.85 -15.07
CA ALA A 202 -10.18 33.65 -15.94
C ALA A 202 -11.62 33.09 -16.07
N ARG A 203 -11.83 31.78 -15.88
CA ARG A 203 -13.16 31.16 -15.96
C ARG A 203 -13.98 31.41 -14.70
N ASP A 204 -13.33 31.36 -13.54
CA ASP A 204 -13.98 31.61 -12.24
C ASP A 204 -14.40 33.09 -12.06
N ALA A 205 -13.78 34.02 -12.79
CA ALA A 205 -14.16 35.44 -12.79
C ALA A 205 -15.47 35.75 -13.54
N THR A 206 -16.04 34.77 -14.26
CA THR A 206 -17.23 34.95 -15.12
C THR A 206 -18.47 34.18 -14.66
N SER A 207 -18.38 33.48 -13.51
CA SER A 207 -19.47 32.71 -12.89
C SER A 207 -19.93 33.32 -11.57
#